data_AF-A0A2J6N7X3-F1
#
_entry.id   AF-A0A2J6N7X3-F1
#
_cell.length_a   1.000
_cell.length_b   1.000
_cell.length_c   1.000
_cell.angle_alpha   90.00
_cell.angle_beta   90.00
_cell.angle_gamma   90.00
#
_symmetry.space_group_name_H-M   'P 1'
#
loop_
_entity.id
_entity.type
_entity.pdbx_description
1 polymer ?
#
loop_
_entity_poly.entity_id
_entity_poly.type
_entity_poly.pdbx_seq_one_letter_code
_entity_poly.pdbx_strand_id
1 'polypeptide(L)'
;MQEEYCKEPPCIHVVSNDRKKIFAVFFEDSEGVITWIENRKMKEALQKIREAESKGYREATQDELDNLAREKLGVEPIPEEEEEW
;
A
#
# COMPACT_ATOMS: atom_id res chain seq x y z
N MET A 1 0.44 -14.49 -18.01
CA MET A 1 0.86 -14.78 -16.64
C MET A 1 -0.37 -14.65 -15.78
N GLN A 2 -0.71 -15.67 -14.99
CA GLN A 2 -1.68 -15.49 -13.91
C GLN A 2 -1.01 -14.55 -12.91
N GLU A 3 -1.66 -13.44 -12.60
CA GLU A 3 -1.22 -12.56 -11.51
C GLU A 3 -1.41 -13.34 -10.21
N GLU A 4 -0.33 -13.46 -9.45
CA GLU A 4 -0.28 -14.21 -8.20
C GLU A 4 -1.34 -13.67 -7.24
N TYR A 5 -2.14 -14.59 -6.70
CA TYR A 5 -3.12 -14.34 -5.65
C TYR A 5 -2.44 -13.62 -4.47
N CYS A 6 -3.04 -12.54 -3.97
CA CYS A 6 -2.55 -11.81 -2.80
C CYS A 6 -2.53 -12.76 -1.60
N LYS A 7 -1.34 -13.09 -1.10
CA LYS A 7 -1.19 -14.03 0.03
C LYS A 7 -1.42 -13.36 1.37
N GLU A 8 -1.05 -12.09 1.47
CA GLU A 8 -1.09 -11.28 2.69
C GLU A 8 -1.53 -9.86 2.29
N PRO A 9 -2.86 -9.57 2.24
CA PRO A 9 -3.33 -8.23 1.98
C PRO A 9 -2.96 -7.26 3.12
N PRO A 10 -2.73 -5.97 2.82
CA PRO A 10 -2.98 -5.32 1.53
C PRO A 10 -1.87 -5.51 0.48
N CYS A 11 -2.26 -5.67 -0.80
CA CYS A 11 -1.36 -5.90 -1.92
C CYS A 11 -1.40 -4.77 -2.98
N ILE A 12 -0.27 -4.52 -3.65
CA ILE A 12 -0.20 -3.65 -4.83
C ILE A 12 0.01 -4.52 -6.08
N HIS A 13 -0.94 -4.49 -6.99
CA HIS A 13 -0.93 -5.26 -8.23
C HIS A 13 -0.59 -4.36 -9.42
N VAL A 14 0.37 -4.78 -10.24
CA VAL A 14 0.69 -4.10 -11.51
C VAL A 14 0.28 -5.02 -12.66
N VAL A 15 -0.79 -4.63 -13.34
CA VAL A 15 -1.42 -5.42 -14.39
C VAL A 15 -1.04 -4.88 -15.75
N SER A 16 -0.39 -5.69 -16.59
CA SER A 16 0.06 -5.30 -17.93
C SER A 16 -0.69 -6.03 -19.03
N ASN A 17 -1.04 -5.31 -20.10
CA ASN A 17 -1.53 -5.88 -21.34
C ASN A 17 -0.49 -5.68 -22.45
N ASP A 18 0.28 -6.73 -22.74
CA ASP A 18 1.39 -6.68 -23.69
C ASP A 18 0.97 -6.35 -25.12
N ARG A 19 -0.22 -6.81 -25.54
CA ARG A 19 -0.74 -6.57 -26.89
C ARG A 19 -1.04 -5.09 -27.09
N LYS A 20 -1.62 -4.45 -26.07
CA LYS A 20 -1.98 -3.03 -26.09
C LYS A 20 -0.86 -2.11 -25.60
N LYS A 21 0.22 -2.65 -25.03
CA LYS A 21 1.33 -1.90 -24.42
C LYS A 21 0.83 -0.91 -23.34
N ILE A 22 -0.11 -1.36 -22.52
CA ILE A 22 -0.66 -0.58 -21.41
C ILE A 22 -0.46 -1.34 -20.09
N PHE A 23 -0.49 -0.60 -18.98
CA PHE A 23 -0.53 -1.18 -17.65
C PHE A 23 -1.45 -0.36 -16.74
N ALA A 24 -1.90 -0.95 -15.64
CA ALA A 24 -2.63 -0.31 -14.55
C ALA A 24 -2.10 -0.80 -13.21
N VAL A 25 -2.30 0.00 -12.17
CA VAL A 25 -1.92 -0.35 -10.79
C VAL A 25 -3.19 -0.43 -9.95
N PHE A 26 -3.30 -1.46 -9.13
CA PHE A 26 -4.43 -1.66 -8.22
C PHE A 26 -3.92 -1.92 -6.80
N PHE A 27 -4.72 -1.52 -5.83
CA PHE A 27 -4.55 -1.86 -4.42
C PHE A 27 -5.68 -2.77 -4.00
N GLU A 28 -5.34 -3.91 -3.42
CA GLU A 28 -6.26 -4.86 -2.81
C GLU A 28 -6.12 -4.73 -1.30
N ASP A 29 -7.22 -4.45 -0.59
CA ASP A 29 -7.22 -4.36 0.87
C ASP A 29 -7.49 -5.72 1.55
N SER A 30 -7.53 -5.71 2.89
CA SER A 30 -7.78 -6.91 3.70
C SER A 30 -9.16 -7.54 3.49
N GLU A 31 -10.13 -6.80 2.95
CA GLU A 31 -11.45 -7.33 2.59
C GLU A 31 -11.50 -7.85 1.14
N GLY A 32 -10.37 -7.79 0.41
CA GLY A 32 -10.27 -8.18 -1.00
C GLY A 32 -10.85 -7.14 -1.96
N VAL A 33 -11.07 -5.90 -1.51
CA VAL A 33 -11.58 -4.82 -2.37
C VAL A 33 -10.44 -4.28 -3.22
N ILE A 34 -10.61 -4.41 -4.55
CA ILE A 34 -9.62 -3.95 -5.53
C ILE A 34 -9.96 -2.54 -6.01
N THR A 35 -9.07 -1.59 -5.70
CA THR A 35 -9.19 -0.18 -6.10
C THR A 35 -8.09 0.21 -7.07
N TRP A 36 -8.46 0.85 -8.19
CA TRP A 36 -7.48 1.39 -9.14
C TRP A 36 -6.72 2.58 -8.55
N ILE A 37 -5.40 2.59 -8.71
CA ILE A 37 -4.55 3.72 -8.37
C ILE A 37 -4.01 4.37 -9.65
N GLU A 38 -4.23 5.68 -9.77
CA GLU A 38 -3.58 6.50 -10.79
C GLU A 38 -2.06 6.42 -10.67
N ASN A 39 -1.38 6.08 -11.77
CA ASN A 39 0.09 6.03 -11.85
C ASN A 39 0.76 7.35 -11.38
N ARG A 40 0.11 8.49 -11.59
CA ARG A 40 0.61 9.79 -11.11
C ARG A 40 0.74 9.82 -9.59
N LYS A 41 -0.28 9.36 -8.86
CA LYS A 41 -0.29 9.33 -7.39
C LYS A 41 0.79 8.38 -6.85
N MET A 42 0.99 7.22 -7.51
CA MET A 42 2.06 6.28 -7.16
C MET A 42 3.45 6.91 -7.30
N LYS A 43 3.71 7.63 -8.39
CA LYS A 43 4.98 8.32 -8.61
C LYS A 43 5.22 9.43 -7.60
N GLU A 44 4.19 10.20 -7.27
CA GLU A 44 4.26 11.23 -6.24
C GLU A 44 4.56 10.63 -4.86
N ALA A 45 3.92 9.51 -4.51
CA ALA A 45 4.20 8.79 -3.26
C ALA A 45 5.65 8.27 -3.22
N LEU A 46 6.11 7.61 -4.28
CA LEU A 46 7.49 7.10 -4.36
C LEU A 46 8.53 8.22 -4.25
N GLN A 47 8.27 9.38 -4.86
CA GLN A 47 9.15 10.54 -4.75
C GLN A 47 9.24 11.03 -3.30
N LYS A 48 8.11 11.13 -2.59
CA LYS A 48 8.09 11.52 -1.17
C LYS A 48 8.83 10.53 -0.27
N ILE A 49 8.69 9.22 -0.53
CA ILE A 49 9.42 8.17 0.19
C ILE A 49 10.92 8.38 0.02
N ARG A 50 11.40 8.52 -1.23
CA ARG A 50 12.83 8.75 -1.52
C ARG A 50 13.37 10.02 -0.86
N GLU A 51 12.58 11.08 -0.84
CA GLU A 51 12.94 12.33 -0.16
C GLU A 51 13.08 12.14 1.35
N ALA A 52 12.20 11.35 1.97
CA ALA A 52 12.29 11.00 3.38
C ALA A 52 13.54 10.13 3.65
N GLU A 53 13.74 9.07 2.89
CA GLU A 53 14.92 8.19 3.01
C GLU A 53 16.23 8.97 2.85
N SER A 54 16.30 9.89 1.88
CA SER A 54 17.49 10.73 1.66
C SER A 54 17.84 11.64 2.85
N LYS A 55 16.85 11.93 3.70
CA LYS A 55 17.00 12.71 4.93
C LYS A 55 17.23 11.83 6.17
N GLY A 56 17.40 10.52 5.98
CA GLY A 56 17.65 9.56 7.07
C GLY A 56 16.40 9.10 7.81
N TYR A 57 15.21 9.33 7.26
CA TYR A 57 13.99 8.74 7.81
C TYR A 57 13.99 7.24 7.51
N ARG A 58 13.51 6.46 8.45
CA ARG A 58 13.20 5.03 8.28
C ARG A 58 11.68 4.84 8.19
N GLU A 59 11.29 3.68 7.69
CA GLU A 59 9.91 3.23 7.81
C GLU A 59 9.54 3.02 9.29
N ALA A 60 8.29 3.32 9.63
CA ALA A 60 7.76 3.17 10.98
C ALA A 60 7.60 1.67 11.33
N THR A 61 7.80 1.31 12.59
CA THR A 61 7.43 -0.03 13.08
C THR A 61 5.91 -0.14 13.22
N GLN A 62 5.37 -1.35 13.39
CA GLN A 62 3.91 -1.55 13.58
C GLN A 62 3.34 -0.65 14.68
N ASP A 63 3.97 -0.66 15.87
CA ASP A 63 3.57 0.20 17.00
C ASP A 63 3.63 1.72 16.71
N GLU A 64 4.52 2.14 15.79
CA GLU A 64 4.68 3.54 15.42
C GLU A 64 3.70 3.97 14.32
N LEU A 65 3.28 3.04 13.44
CA LEU A 65 2.31 3.29 12.39
C LEU A 65 0.99 3.78 12.96
N ASP A 66 0.49 3.11 13.98
CA ASP A 66 -0.77 3.43 14.65
C ASP A 66 -0.76 4.84 15.26
N ASN A 67 0.32 5.15 15.97
CA ASN A 67 0.52 6.47 16.57
C ASN A 67 0.65 7.55 15.49
N LEU A 68 1.40 7.28 14.41
CA LEU A 68 1.59 8.20 13.31
C LEU A 68 0.27 8.47 12.56
N ALA A 69 -0.52 7.43 12.31
CA ALA A 69 -1.82 7.53 11.66
C ALA A 69 -2.80 8.35 12.50
N ARG A 70 -2.87 8.08 13.82
CA ARG A 70 -3.70 8.86 14.75
C ARG A 70 -3.31 10.33 14.78
N GLU A 71 -2.02 10.63 14.91
CA GLU A 71 -1.54 12.01 15.02
C GLU A 71 -1.64 12.81 13.72
N LYS A 72 -1.37 12.18 12.57
CA LYS A 72 -1.24 12.88 11.29
C LYS A 72 -2.48 12.82 10.42
N LEU A 73 -3.25 11.75 10.52
CA LEU A 73 -4.45 11.52 9.72
C LEU A 73 -5.73 11.61 10.56
N GLY A 74 -5.63 11.61 11.88
CA GLY A 74 -6.79 11.67 12.77
C GLY A 74 -7.67 10.42 12.72
N VAL A 75 -7.10 9.29 12.29
CA VAL A 75 -7.80 8.00 12.18
C VAL A 75 -7.42 7.11 13.35
N GLU A 76 -8.39 6.37 13.90
CA GLU A 76 -8.09 5.30 14.83
C GLU A 76 -7.69 4.04 14.03
N PRO A 77 -6.56 3.39 14.37
CA PRO A 77 -6.22 2.10 13.78
C PRO A 77 -7.30 1.08 14.11
N ILE A 78 -7.65 0.24 13.14
CA ILE A 78 -8.51 -0.92 13.41
C ILE A 78 -7.64 -1.92 14.16
N PRO A 79 -8.03 -2.37 15.37
CA PRO A 79 -7.29 -3.40 16.09
C PRO A 79 -7.17 -4.64 15.20
N GLU A 80 -5.96 -5.18 15.05
CA GLU A 80 -5.82 -6.55 14.54
C GLU A 80 -6.60 -7.45 15.51
N GLU A 81 -7.68 -8.08 15.04
CA GLU A 81 -8.32 -9.13 15.83
C GLU A 81 -7.27 -10.21 16.05
N GLU A 82 -6.80 -10.39 17.30
CA GLU A 82 -5.99 -11.53 17.67
C GLU A 82 -6.80 -12.77 17.26
N GLU A 83 -6.39 -13.46 16.19
CA GLU A 83 -6.93 -14.78 15.88
C GLU A 83 -6.62 -15.67 17.10
N GLU A 84 -7.61 -15.83 17.98
CA GLU A 84 -7.58 -16.83 19.03
C GLU A 84 -7.61 -18.21 18.36
N TRP A 85 -6.42 -18.81 18.20
CA TRP A 85 -6.23 -20.19 17.75
C TRP A 85 -6.66 -21.21 18.81
#